data_AF-A0AAD4DQB2-F1
#
_entry.id   AF-A0AAD4DQB2-F1
#
_cell.length_a   1.000
_cell.length_b   1.000
_cell.length_c   1.000
_cell.angle_alpha   90.00
_cell.angle_beta   90.00
_cell.angle_gamma   90.00
#
_symmetry.space_group_name_H-M   'P 1'
#
loop_
_entity.id
_entity.type
_entity.pdbx_description
1 polymer ?
#
loop_
_entity_poly.entity_id
_entity_poly.type
_entity_poly.pdbx_seq_one_letter_code
_entity_poly.pdbx_strand_id
1 'polypeptide(L)'
;YQEIEPNQLGVEKEVTEENRYGQGSHRLAWFWNINNILDSQQDPWMDEFYRVHWLKAKARWQRWEEELSLVQHEMGWTVSWFQYKEEEWLRRYKKSVKPGHQAYAHRQMCLWGKFGSKADNSFKDKMIVVT
;
A
#
# COMPACT_ATOMS: atom_id res chain seq x y z
N TYR A 1 42.64 -18.67 -7.11
CA TYR A 1 41.78 -17.91 -6.20
C TYR A 1 41.59 -16.53 -6.78
N GLN A 2 40.35 -16.11 -7.07
CA GLN A 2 40.05 -14.72 -7.40
C GLN A 2 39.99 -13.92 -6.12
N GLU A 3 40.60 -12.73 -6.12
CA GLU A 3 40.55 -11.80 -5.00
C GLU A 3 39.16 -11.15 -4.93
N ILE A 4 38.58 -11.09 -3.73
CA ILE A 4 37.22 -10.59 -3.52
C ILE A 4 37.30 -9.10 -3.25
N GLU A 5 36.81 -8.29 -4.19
CA GLU A 5 36.80 -6.84 -4.04
C GLU A 5 35.64 -6.38 -3.14
N PRO A 6 35.78 -5.32 -2.31
CA PRO A 6 34.71 -4.86 -1.41
C PRO A 6 33.41 -4.46 -2.13
N ASN A 7 33.51 -4.03 -3.39
CA ASN A 7 32.35 -3.71 -4.23
C ASN A 7 31.56 -4.95 -4.71
N GLN A 8 32.14 -6.14 -4.58
CA GLN A 8 31.54 -7.43 -4.94
C GLN A 8 30.86 -8.13 -3.76
N LEU A 9 31.13 -7.69 -2.53
CA LEU A 9 30.48 -8.15 -1.29
C LEU A 9 29.12 -7.49 -1.05
N GLY A 10 28.58 -6.77 -2.03
CA GLY A 10 27.23 -6.22 -1.97
C GLY A 10 26.23 -7.36 -1.82
N VAL A 11 25.84 -7.65 -0.58
CA VAL A 11 24.72 -8.54 -0.27
C VAL A 11 23.51 -8.01 -1.02
N GLU A 12 22.78 -8.90 -1.69
CA GLU A 12 21.46 -8.55 -2.22
C GLU A 12 20.63 -8.02 -1.06
N LYS A 13 20.42 -6.71 -1.07
CA LYS A 13 19.67 -6.00 -0.03
C LYS A 13 18.22 -6.48 0.06
N GLU A 14 17.79 -7.29 -0.91
CA GLU A 14 16.53 -8.04 -0.91
C GLU A 14 16.43 -9.05 0.24
N VAL A 15 17.56 -9.64 0.69
CA VAL A 15 17.60 -10.56 1.83
C VAL A 15 17.56 -9.82 3.16
N THR A 16 18.06 -8.58 3.22
CA THR A 16 18.21 -7.82 4.48
C THR A 16 17.09 -6.81 4.73
N GLU A 17 16.40 -6.32 3.69
CA GLU A 17 15.38 -5.26 3.80
C GLU A 17 14.14 -5.57 2.93
N GLU A 18 13.14 -6.22 3.53
CA GLU A 18 11.96 -6.75 2.83
C GLU A 18 11.06 -5.66 2.20
N ASN A 19 11.14 -4.41 2.68
CA ASN A 19 10.21 -3.31 2.34
C ASN A 19 10.87 -2.08 1.69
N ARG A 20 12.08 -2.20 1.13
CA ARG A 20 12.79 -1.04 0.55
C ARG A 20 12.34 -0.75 -0.89
N TYR A 21 12.10 0.53 -1.20
CA TYR A 21 11.87 1.02 -2.57
C TYR A 21 13.14 0.89 -3.45
N GLY A 22 12.99 0.44 -4.71
CA GLY A 22 14.09 0.39 -5.69
C GLY A 22 14.85 -0.93 -5.80
N GLN A 23 14.20 -2.09 -5.61
CA GLN A 23 14.80 -3.43 -5.75
C GLN A 23 15.06 -3.87 -7.21
N GLY A 24 15.41 -2.95 -8.12
CA GLY A 24 15.63 -3.22 -9.55
C GLY A 24 17.01 -3.79 -9.91
N SER A 25 17.83 -4.19 -8.94
CA SER A 25 19.13 -4.80 -9.26
C SER A 25 18.94 -6.26 -9.63
N HIS A 26 18.74 -6.52 -10.93
CA HIS A 26 18.72 -7.86 -11.52
C HIS A 26 20.06 -8.61 -11.49
N ARG A 27 21.12 -8.02 -10.90
CA ARG A 27 22.45 -8.63 -10.84
C ARG A 27 22.67 -9.27 -9.47
N LEU A 28 22.56 -10.60 -9.45
CA LEU A 28 23.12 -11.45 -8.41
C LEU A 28 24.61 -11.13 -8.23
N ALA A 29 25.10 -11.18 -6.99
CA ALA A 29 26.54 -11.11 -6.75
C ALA A 29 27.25 -12.24 -7.51
N TRP A 30 28.39 -11.94 -8.13
CA TRP A 30 29.06 -12.86 -9.07
C TRP A 30 29.46 -14.21 -8.46
N PHE A 31 29.63 -14.29 -7.13
CA PHE A 31 29.94 -15.53 -6.44
C PHE A 31 28.75 -16.50 -6.36
N TRP A 32 27.51 -16.01 -6.45
CA TRP A 32 26.32 -16.84 -6.70
C TRP A 32 26.27 -17.36 -8.13
N ASN A 33 27.11 -16.85 -9.03
CA ASN A 33 27.25 -17.30 -10.42
C ASN A 33 28.41 -18.29 -10.61
N ILE A 34 29.15 -18.67 -9.55
CA ILE A 34 30.37 -19.49 -9.65
C ILE A 34 30.09 -20.91 -10.18
N ASN A 35 28.90 -21.49 -9.93
CA ASN A 35 28.57 -22.83 -10.43
C ASN A 35 28.25 -22.88 -11.94
N ASN A 36 27.88 -21.76 -12.57
CA ASN A 36 27.49 -21.73 -13.97
C ASN A 36 28.67 -21.77 -14.97
N ILE A 37 29.91 -21.63 -14.49
CA ILE A 37 31.10 -21.60 -15.36
C ILE A 37 31.71 -23.00 -15.53
N LEU A 38 31.39 -23.96 -14.65
CA LEU A 38 32.06 -25.27 -14.61
C LEU A 38 31.18 -26.48 -14.94
N ASP A 39 29.85 -26.37 -14.94
CA ASP A 39 29.00 -27.48 -15.38
C ASP A 39 27.71 -26.99 -16.05
N SER A 40 27.44 -27.49 -17.25
CA SER A 40 26.20 -27.28 -18.02
C SER A 40 25.02 -28.10 -17.49
N GLN A 41 24.99 -28.39 -16.19
CA GLN A 41 23.91 -29.09 -15.51
C GLN A 41 23.12 -28.04 -14.74
N GLN A 42 21.80 -27.97 -14.96
CA GLN A 42 20.89 -27.15 -14.16
C GLN A 42 21.13 -27.44 -12.68
N ASP A 43 21.70 -26.49 -11.94
CA ASP A 43 21.91 -26.62 -10.50
C ASP A 43 20.54 -26.53 -9.81
N PRO A 44 20.03 -27.62 -9.21
CA PRO A 44 18.72 -27.62 -8.56
C PRO A 44 18.61 -26.56 -7.46
N TRP A 45 19.75 -26.13 -6.90
CA TRP A 45 19.80 -25.06 -5.92
C TRP A 45 19.48 -23.68 -6.51
N MET A 46 19.94 -23.41 -7.74
CA MET A 46 19.62 -22.16 -8.45
C MET A 46 18.14 -22.10 -8.85
N ASP A 47 17.56 -23.23 -9.25
CA ASP A 47 16.12 -23.32 -9.54
C ASP A 47 15.27 -23.02 -8.30
N GLU A 48 15.64 -23.56 -7.14
CA GLU A 48 14.94 -23.27 -5.88
C GLU A 48 15.13 -21.80 -5.46
N PHE A 49 16.33 -21.24 -5.67
CA PHE A 49 16.58 -19.82 -5.43
C PHE A 49 15.65 -18.93 -6.28
N TYR A 50 15.58 -19.15 -7.60
CA TYR A 50 14.70 -18.37 -8.48
C TYR A 50 13.22 -18.58 -8.15
N ARG A 51 12.82 -19.81 -7.80
CA ARG A 51 11.45 -20.12 -7.37
C ARG A 51 11.05 -19.33 -6.12
N VAL A 52 11.92 -19.27 -5.11
CA VAL A 52 11.67 -18.49 -3.88
C VAL A 52 11.56 -17.01 -4.20
N HIS A 53 12.43 -16.46 -5.05
CA HIS A 53 12.36 -15.05 -5.45
C HIS A 53 11.08 -14.73 -6.22
N TRP A 54 10.68 -15.60 -7.15
CA TRP A 54 9.41 -15.47 -7.86
C TRP A 54 8.21 -15.51 -6.90
N LEU A 55 8.19 -16.44 -5.94
CA LEU A 55 7.12 -16.54 -4.94
C LEU A 55 7.05 -15.28 -4.07
N LYS A 56 8.18 -14.72 -3.63
CA LYS A 56 8.24 -13.46 -2.89
C LYS A 56 7.72 -12.29 -3.72
N ALA A 57 8.15 -12.17 -4.98
CA ALA A 57 7.69 -11.13 -5.88
C ALA A 57 6.17 -11.23 -6.13
N LYS A 58 5.66 -12.45 -6.34
CA LYS A 58 4.22 -12.70 -6.49
C LYS A 58 3.45 -12.33 -5.22
N ALA A 59 3.93 -12.73 -4.04
CA ALA A 59 3.30 -12.39 -2.77
C ALA A 59 3.25 -10.87 -2.53
N ARG A 60 4.32 -10.14 -2.88
CA ARG A 60 4.33 -8.67 -2.84
C ARG A 60 3.29 -8.09 -3.79
N TRP A 61 3.24 -8.57 -5.04
CA TRP A 61 2.26 -8.09 -6.01
C TRP A 61 0.81 -8.31 -5.53
N GLN A 62 0.50 -9.51 -5.01
CA GLN A 62 -0.83 -9.81 -4.45
C GLN A 62 -1.17 -8.91 -3.26
N ARG A 63 -0.22 -8.68 -2.34
CA ARG A 63 -0.43 -7.76 -1.21
C ARG A 63 -0.72 -6.34 -1.67
N TRP A 64 0.01 -5.83 -2.67
CA TRP A 64 -0.22 -4.50 -3.23
C TRP A 64 -1.59 -4.38 -3.89
N GLU A 65 -2.05 -5.43 -4.58
CA GLU A 65 -3.39 -5.50 -5.15
C GLU A 65 -4.48 -5.47 -4.06
N GLU A 66 -4.30 -6.24 -2.98
CA GLU A 66 -5.19 -6.21 -1.81
C GLU A 66 -5.21 -4.84 -1.12
N GLU A 67 -4.04 -4.24 -0.86
CA GLU A 67 -3.91 -2.92 -0.24
C GLU A 67 -4.58 -1.83 -1.10
N LEU A 68 -4.41 -1.87 -2.42
CA LEU A 68 -5.07 -0.93 -3.32
C LEU A 68 -6.60 -1.02 -3.21
N SER A 69 -7.13 -2.24 -3.21
CA SER A 69 -8.56 -2.49 -3.03
C SER A 69 -9.05 -1.97 -1.67
N LEU A 70 -8.33 -2.27 -0.58
CA LEU A 70 -8.68 -1.80 0.75
C LEU A 70 -8.71 -0.27 0.83
N VAL A 71 -7.68 0.40 0.31
CA VAL A 71 -7.59 1.87 0.31
C VAL A 71 -8.75 2.50 -0.45
N GLN A 72 -9.17 1.91 -1.58
CA GLN A 72 -10.35 2.39 -2.32
C GLN A 72 -11.64 2.27 -1.48
N HIS A 73 -11.84 1.14 -0.80
CA HIS A 73 -12.99 0.96 0.10
C HIS A 73 -12.95 1.92 1.29
N GLU A 74 -11.77 2.14 1.89
CA GLU A 74 -11.57 3.08 2.99
C GLU A 74 -11.90 4.53 2.59
N MET A 75 -11.56 4.94 1.36
CA MET A 75 -11.96 6.24 0.80
C MET A 75 -13.48 6.37 0.75
N GLY A 76 -14.17 5.34 0.24
CA GLY A 76 -15.63 5.29 0.20
C GLY A 76 -16.25 5.35 1.60
N TRP A 77 -15.78 4.52 2.54
CA TRP A 77 -16.25 4.51 3.92
C TRP A 77 -16.01 5.83 4.65
N THR A 78 -14.90 6.51 4.37
CA THR A 78 -14.59 7.82 4.94
C THR A 78 -15.65 8.86 4.53
N VAL A 79 -16.04 8.89 3.26
CA VAL A 79 -17.11 9.79 2.77
C VAL A 79 -18.44 9.45 3.44
N SER A 80 -18.82 8.17 3.46
CA SER A 80 -20.07 7.72 4.09
C SER A 80 -20.10 8.04 5.58
N TRP A 81 -18.97 7.94 6.28
CA TRP A 81 -18.86 8.28 7.69
C TRP A 81 -19.09 9.78 7.95
N PHE A 82 -18.56 10.66 7.11
CA PHE A 82 -18.81 12.10 7.24
C PHE A 82 -20.27 12.45 6.99
N GLN A 83 -20.90 11.84 5.99
CA GLN A 83 -22.34 12.02 5.72
C GLN A 83 -23.18 11.54 6.92
N TYR A 84 -22.87 10.35 7.45
CA TYR A 84 -23.52 9.83 8.65
C TYR A 84 -23.38 10.80 9.84
N LYS A 85 -22.19 11.40 10.03
CA LYS A 85 -21.97 12.38 11.11
C LYS A 85 -22.78 13.64 10.90
N GLU A 86 -22.85 14.17 9.69
CA GLU A 86 -23.71 15.30 9.36
C GLU A 86 -25.18 15.02 9.71
N GLU A 87 -25.70 13.86 9.32
CA GLU A 87 -27.07 13.43 9.64
C GLU A 87 -27.29 13.24 11.15
N GLU A 88 -26.29 12.72 11.86
CA GLU A 88 -26.33 12.60 13.32
C GLU A 88 -26.49 13.98 13.98
N TRP A 89 -25.74 14.98 13.52
CA TRP A 89 -25.87 16.35 14.02
C TRP A 89 -27.18 17.02 13.61
N LEU A 90 -27.71 16.73 12.41
CA LEU A 90 -29.04 17.17 11.99
C LEU A 90 -30.13 16.63 12.92
N ARG A 91 -30.00 15.36 13.34
CA ARG A 91 -30.92 14.76 14.29
C ARG A 91 -30.85 15.44 15.66
N ARG A 92 -29.64 15.79 16.12
CA ARG A 92 -29.42 16.52 17.37
C ARG A 92 -29.97 17.95 17.29
N TYR A 93 -29.80 18.63 16.16
CA TYR A 93 -30.37 19.94 15.88
C TYR A 93 -31.90 19.90 16.04
N LYS A 94 -32.57 18.96 15.37
CA LYS A 94 -34.04 18.80 15.42
C LYS A 94 -34.57 18.48 16.82
N LYS A 95 -33.79 17.76 17.65
CA LYS A 95 -34.18 17.43 19.03
C LYS A 95 -33.90 18.54 20.03
N SER A 96 -33.07 19.52 19.68
CA SER A 96 -32.66 20.56 20.61
C SER A 96 -33.74 21.61 20.78
N VAL A 97 -34.05 21.92 22.05
CA VAL A 97 -34.98 23.01 22.43
C VAL A 97 -34.24 24.34 22.63
N LYS A 98 -33.00 24.31 23.12
CA LYS A 98 -32.24 25.52 23.42
C LYS A 98 -31.62 26.12 22.15
N PRO A 99 -31.72 27.44 21.93
CA PRO A 99 -31.18 28.08 20.72
C PRO A 99 -29.66 27.95 20.61
N GLY A 100 -28.91 27.99 21.72
CA GLY A 100 -27.46 27.81 21.70
C GLY A 100 -27.03 26.40 21.25
N HIS A 101 -27.76 25.37 21.70
CA HIS A 101 -27.52 23.99 21.26
C HIS A 101 -27.87 23.80 19.78
N GLN A 102 -28.95 24.42 19.30
CA GLN A 102 -29.30 24.44 17.87
C GLN A 102 -28.20 25.10 17.04
N ALA A 103 -27.72 26.28 17.44
CA ALA A 103 -26.64 26.98 16.75
C ALA A 103 -25.36 26.13 16.68
N TYR A 104 -25.00 25.46 17.77
CA TYR A 104 -23.84 24.57 17.79
C TYR A 104 -24.03 23.33 16.90
N ALA A 105 -25.18 22.66 16.99
CA ALA A 105 -25.48 21.49 16.17
C ALA A 105 -25.49 21.84 14.68
N HIS A 106 -26.07 22.99 14.31
CA HIS A 106 -26.04 23.50 12.94
C HIS A 106 -24.60 23.74 12.45
N ARG A 107 -23.75 24.38 13.28
CA ARG A 107 -22.32 24.55 12.95
C ARG A 107 -21.62 23.20 12.71
N GLN A 108 -21.92 22.19 13.53
CA GLN A 108 -21.35 20.85 13.36
C GLN A 108 -21.81 20.19 12.06
N MET A 109 -23.11 20.26 11.73
CA MET A 109 -23.61 19.76 10.44
C MET A 109 -22.82 20.36 9.27
N CYS A 110 -22.70 21.70 9.22
CA CYS A 110 -21.96 22.36 8.15
C CYS A 110 -20.48 21.95 8.11
N LEU A 111 -19.86 21.68 9.25
CA LEU A 111 -18.47 21.21 9.30
C LEU A 111 -18.33 19.81 8.71
N TRP A 112 -19.18 18.87 9.12
CA TRP A 112 -19.15 17.49 8.64
C TRP A 112 -19.52 17.41 7.16
N GLY A 113 -20.51 18.18 6.70
CA GLY A 113 -20.83 18.29 5.29
C GLY A 113 -19.65 18.80 4.44
N LYS A 114 -18.91 19.80 4.94
CA LYS A 114 -17.68 20.27 4.27
C LYS A 114 -16.60 19.19 4.18
N PHE A 115 -16.42 18.38 5.24
CA PHE A 115 -15.49 17.25 5.19
C PHE A 115 -15.94 16.19 4.19
N GLY A 116 -17.23 15.86 4.18
CA GLY A 116 -17.84 14.94 3.20
C GLY A 116 -17.59 15.42 1.77
N SER A 117 -17.95 16.66 1.44
CA SER A 117 -17.75 17.21 0.09
C SER A 117 -16.27 17.29 -0.30
N LYS A 118 -15.38 17.67 0.62
CA LYS A 118 -13.95 17.72 0.34
C LYS A 118 -13.38 16.34 0.08
N ALA A 119 -13.74 15.34 0.90
CA ALA A 119 -13.29 13.97 0.75
C ALA A 119 -13.80 13.37 -0.57
N ASP A 120 -15.10 13.49 -0.85
CA ASP A 120 -15.72 13.03 -2.10
C ASP A 120 -15.01 13.60 -3.33
N ASN A 121 -14.81 14.93 -3.37
CA ASN A 121 -14.09 15.57 -4.48
C ASN A 121 -12.61 15.15 -4.57
N SER A 122 -11.96 14.84 -3.44
CA SER A 122 -10.56 14.41 -3.45
C SER A 122 -10.37 12.94 -3.86
N PHE A 123 -11.44 12.14 -3.75
CA PHE A 123 -11.40 10.69 -3.98
C PHE A 123 -12.06 10.27 -5.30
N LYS A 124 -12.92 11.09 -5.91
CA LYS A 124 -13.60 10.80 -7.20
C LYS A 124 -12.68 10.21 -8.27
N ASP A 125 -11.51 10.82 -8.48
CA ASP A 125 -10.57 10.39 -9.52
C ASP A 125 -9.74 9.16 -9.12
N LYS A 126 -9.72 8.80 -7.83
CA LYS A 126 -8.90 7.71 -7.26
C LYS A 126 -9.69 6.42 -7.05
N MET A 127 -11.02 6.50 -7.04
CA MET A 127 -11.93 5.35 -6.91
C MET A 127 -12.36 4.77 -8.27
N ILE A 128 -11.82 5.27 -9.39
CA ILE A 128 -12.10 4.70 -10.72
C ILE A 128 -11.43 3.32 -10.80
N VAL A 129 -12.28 2.30 -10.73
CA VAL A 129 -11.93 0.89 -10.71
C VAL A 129 -11.18 0.49 -11.97
N VAL A 130 -10.02 -0.12 -11.78
CA VAL A 130 -9.39 -1.02 -12.77
C VAL A 130 -10.40 -2.12 -13.05
N THR A 131 -11.13 -2.00 -14.17
CA THR A 131 -12.14 -2.97 -14.62
C THR A 131 -11.50 -3.96 -15.57
#